data_AF-A0A367LZC4-F1
#
_entry.id   AF-A0A367LZC4-F1
#
_cell.length_a   1.000
_cell.length_b   1.000
_cell.length_c   1.000
_cell.angle_alpha   90.00
_cell.angle_beta   90.00
_cell.angle_gamma   90.00
#
_symmetry.space_group_name_H-M   'P 1'
#
loop_
_entity.id
_entity.type
_entity.pdbx_description
1 polymer ?
#
loop_
_entity_poly.entity_id
_entity_poly.type
_entity_poly.pdbx_seq_one_letter_code
_entity_poly.pdbx_strand_id
1 'polypeptide(L)'
;QVGSTDISDSMPHILSGDMRLLAVFSEERLPEAAMANIPTAKEQGYDIVWPVVRGFYLGPKVSDEDYAWWKNAFDQLLASEDFAKLRDQRELFPFAMTGEELDGYVKQQVQQYKQLAKDFGLIQ
;
A
#
# COMPACT_ATOMS: atom_id res chain seq x y z
N GLN A 1 10.02 17.05 -15.72
CA GLN A 1 10.66 16.07 -14.81
C GLN A 1 9.70 14.91 -14.63
N VAL A 2 10.19 13.70 -14.37
CA VAL A 2 9.35 12.50 -14.12
C VAL A 2 9.74 11.97 -12.75
N GLY A 3 8.76 11.66 -11.91
CA GLY A 3 8.96 11.18 -10.54
C GLY A 3 7.87 10.20 -10.14
N SER A 4 8.14 9.45 -9.07
CA SER A 4 7.17 8.57 -8.41
C SER A 4 6.74 9.20 -7.08
N THR A 5 5.47 9.09 -6.73
CA THR A 5 4.87 9.72 -5.55
C THR A 5 3.59 9.00 -5.17
N ASP A 6 3.10 9.23 -3.95
CA ASP A 6 1.82 8.73 -3.49
C ASP A 6 0.67 9.47 -4.19
N ILE A 7 -0.40 8.74 -4.51
CA ILE A 7 -1.52 9.33 -5.23
C ILE A 7 -2.21 10.43 -4.43
N SER A 8 -2.35 10.24 -3.11
CA SER A 8 -2.93 11.22 -2.20
C SER A 8 -2.23 12.59 -2.24
N ASP A 9 -0.91 12.58 -2.43
CA ASP A 9 -0.10 13.79 -2.50
C ASP A 9 -0.15 14.43 -3.89
N SER A 10 -0.43 13.62 -4.92
CA SER A 10 -0.43 14.02 -6.32
C SER A 10 -1.75 14.62 -6.77
N MET A 11 -2.88 14.16 -6.21
CA MET A 11 -4.22 14.54 -6.67
C MET A 11 -4.46 16.05 -6.74
N PRO A 12 -4.07 16.88 -5.74
CA PRO A 12 -4.23 18.32 -5.83
C PRO A 12 -3.53 18.94 -7.05
N HIS A 13 -2.34 18.44 -7.40
CA HIS A 13 -1.53 18.91 -8.52
C HIS A 13 -2.01 18.41 -9.89
N ILE A 14 -2.65 17.23 -9.90
CA ILE A 14 -3.30 16.70 -11.10
C ILE A 14 -4.56 17.51 -11.40
N LEU A 15 -5.35 17.82 -10.37
CA LEU A 15 -6.56 18.62 -10.49
C LEU A 15 -6.26 20.08 -10.86
N SER A 16 -5.13 20.63 -10.42
CA SER A 16 -4.67 21.97 -10.85
C SER A 16 -4.10 22.00 -12.28
N GLY A 17 -3.82 20.83 -12.88
CA GLY A 17 -3.24 20.70 -14.22
C GLY A 17 -1.71 20.82 -14.26
N ASP A 18 -1.05 20.93 -13.11
CA ASP A 18 0.41 21.04 -13.02
C ASP A 18 1.12 19.69 -13.22
N MET A 19 0.38 18.59 -13.02
CA MET A 19 0.88 17.22 -13.14
C MET A 19 -0.04 16.33 -13.98
N ARG A 20 0.56 15.32 -14.62
CA ARG A 20 -0.16 14.25 -15.32
C ARG A 20 0.32 12.90 -14.81
N LEU A 21 -0.60 12.03 -14.43
CA LEU A 21 -0.28 10.63 -14.09
C LEU A 21 -0.01 9.80 -15.35
N LEU A 22 1.02 8.97 -15.29
CA LEU A 22 1.45 8.10 -16.38
C LEU A 22 1.09 6.63 -16.14
N ALA A 23 1.21 6.18 -14.89
CA ALA A 23 0.92 4.82 -14.48
C ALA A 23 0.58 4.78 -12.99
N VAL A 24 -0.26 3.84 -12.58
CA VAL A 24 -0.36 3.40 -11.18
C VAL A 24 0.34 2.05 -11.03
N PHE A 25 1.10 1.87 -9.94
CA PHE A 25 1.80 0.62 -9.62
C PHE A 25 0.92 -0.32 -8.78
N SER A 26 -0.29 -0.59 -9.27
CA SER A 26 -1.27 -1.52 -8.68
C SER A 26 -1.58 -2.67 -9.65
N GLU A 27 -2.07 -3.78 -9.12
CA GLU A 27 -2.58 -4.92 -9.92
C GLU A 27 -3.69 -4.47 -10.87
N GLU A 28 -4.67 -3.76 -10.32
CA GLU A 28 -5.85 -3.27 -11.02
C GLU A 28 -5.92 -1.73 -10.96
N ARG A 29 -6.72 -1.14 -11.84
CA ARG A 29 -6.96 0.31 -11.81
C ARG A 29 -7.65 0.72 -10.52
N LEU A 30 -7.41 1.96 -10.11
CA LEU A 30 -8.02 2.51 -8.91
C LEU A 30 -9.53 2.71 -9.12
N PRO A 31 -10.36 2.31 -8.13
CA PRO A 31 -11.82 2.29 -8.27
C PRO A 31 -12.46 3.68 -8.29
N GLU A 32 -11.76 4.72 -7.83
CA GLU A 32 -12.29 6.08 -7.81
C GLU A 32 -12.48 6.63 -9.22
N ALA A 33 -13.66 7.20 -9.50
CA ALA A 33 -14.03 7.67 -10.82
C ALA A 33 -13.06 8.73 -11.39
N ALA A 34 -12.49 9.58 -10.53
CA ALA A 34 -11.48 10.57 -10.92
C ALA A 34 -10.16 9.93 -11.39
N MET A 35 -9.91 8.67 -11.00
CA MET A 35 -8.66 7.95 -11.22
C MET A 35 -8.81 6.75 -12.17
N ALA A 36 -10.03 6.30 -12.46
CA ALA A 36 -10.31 5.08 -13.24
C ALA A 36 -9.74 5.07 -14.67
N ASN A 37 -9.45 6.25 -15.23
CA ASN A 37 -8.84 6.38 -16.56
C ASN A 37 -7.31 6.24 -16.56
N ILE A 38 -6.68 6.19 -15.40
CA ILE A 38 -5.23 6.07 -15.28
C ILE A 38 -4.87 4.58 -15.46
N PRO A 39 -4.02 4.25 -16.46
CA PRO A 39 -3.60 2.87 -16.67
C PRO A 39 -2.67 2.39 -15.57
N THR A 40 -2.67 1.08 -15.28
CA THR A 40 -1.62 0.48 -14.46
C THR A 40 -0.32 0.34 -15.26
N ALA A 41 0.80 0.10 -14.58
CA ALA A 41 2.04 -0.28 -15.26
C ALA A 41 1.90 -1.64 -15.97
N LYS A 42 1.14 -2.58 -15.39
CA LYS A 42 0.88 -3.90 -15.99
C LYS A 42 0.12 -3.80 -17.31
N GLU A 43 -0.91 -2.97 -17.40
CA GLU A 43 -1.64 -2.71 -18.66
C GLU A 43 -0.74 -2.13 -19.76
N GLN A 44 0.36 -1.49 -19.38
CA GLN A 44 1.34 -0.92 -20.29
C GLN A 44 2.49 -1.88 -20.62
N GLY A 45 2.44 -3.13 -20.15
CA GLY A 45 3.43 -4.16 -20.43
C GLY A 45 4.60 -4.23 -19.45
N TYR A 46 4.53 -3.52 -18.32
CA TYR A 46 5.53 -3.55 -17.26
C TYR A 46 4.99 -4.30 -16.05
N ASP A 47 5.60 -5.43 -15.68
CA ASP A 47 5.20 -6.20 -14.51
C ASP A 47 5.70 -5.55 -13.21
N ILE A 48 5.09 -4.41 -12.88
CA ILE A 48 5.45 -3.58 -11.73
C ILE A 48 4.20 -3.38 -10.88
N VAL A 49 4.23 -3.96 -9.68
CA VAL A 49 3.24 -3.76 -8.62
C VAL A 49 3.99 -3.32 -7.38
N TRP A 50 3.67 -2.13 -6.88
CA TRP A 50 4.34 -1.53 -5.74
C TRP A 50 3.35 -0.76 -4.86
N PRO A 51 2.50 -1.47 -4.10
CA PRO A 51 1.64 -0.82 -3.12
C PRO A 51 2.48 -0.27 -1.96
N VAL A 52 2.13 0.92 -1.49
CA VAL A 52 2.71 1.50 -0.27
C VAL A 52 1.84 1.07 0.90
N VAL A 53 2.35 0.16 1.72
CA VAL A 53 1.65 -0.33 2.92
C VAL A 53 2.03 0.48 4.15
N ARG A 54 1.06 0.75 5.01
CA ARG A 54 1.25 1.43 6.30
C ARG A 54 0.62 0.59 7.38
N GLY A 55 1.31 0.39 8.51
CA GLY A 55 0.84 -0.50 9.56
C GLY A 55 1.62 -0.39 10.85
N PHE A 56 1.29 -1.27 11.79
CA PHE A 56 1.89 -1.36 13.11
C PHE A 56 2.64 -2.68 13.27
N TYR A 57 3.72 -2.63 14.04
CA TYR A 57 4.46 -3.81 14.49
C TYR A 57 4.52 -3.83 16.00
N LEU A 58 4.49 -5.02 16.58
CA LEU A 58 4.64 -5.23 18.00
C LEU A 58 6.08 -5.66 18.33
N GLY A 59 6.51 -5.37 19.55
CA GLY A 59 7.85 -5.72 19.99
C GLY A 59 8.03 -7.25 20.08
N PRO A 60 9.26 -7.77 19.90
CA PRO A 60 9.53 -9.21 19.84
C PRO A 60 9.33 -9.96 21.17
N LYS A 61 8.97 -9.25 22.25
CA LYS A 61 8.76 -9.80 23.60
C LYS A 61 7.36 -9.48 24.15
N VAL A 62 6.44 -9.06 23.29
CA VAL A 62 5.03 -8.89 23.65
C VAL A 62 4.45 -10.27 23.99
N SER A 63 3.61 -10.34 25.01
CA SER A 63 2.96 -11.60 25.40
C SER A 63 1.94 -12.05 24.34
N ASP A 64 1.65 -13.35 24.26
CA ASP A 64 0.63 -13.85 23.34
C ASP A 64 -0.75 -13.25 23.62
N GLU A 65 -1.05 -12.95 24.90
CA GLU A 65 -2.29 -12.30 25.33
C GLU A 65 -2.38 -10.87 24.78
N ASP A 66 -1.34 -10.07 24.97
CA ASP A 66 -1.29 -8.69 24.47
C ASP A 66 -1.30 -8.66 22.93
N TYR A 67 -0.62 -9.60 22.28
CA TYR A 67 -0.64 -9.75 20.83
C TYR A 67 -2.05 -10.04 20.32
N ALA A 68 -2.74 -11.01 20.94
CA ALA A 68 -4.10 -11.37 20.58
C ALA A 68 -5.07 -10.20 20.82
N TRP A 69 -4.89 -9.45 21.91
CA TRP A 69 -5.69 -8.25 22.19
C TRP A 69 -5.55 -7.20 21.09
N TRP A 70 -4.31 -6.85 20.71
CA TRP A 70 -4.06 -5.88 19.64
C TRP A 70 -4.58 -6.35 18.29
N LYS A 71 -4.34 -7.62 17.94
CA LYS A 71 -4.87 -8.20 16.69
C LYS A 71 -6.38 -8.05 16.63
N ASN A 72 -7.08 -8.46 17.70
CA ASN A 72 -8.54 -8.36 17.75
C ASN A 72 -9.04 -6.91 17.68
N ALA A 73 -8.34 -5.97 18.33
CA ALA A 73 -8.67 -4.55 18.25
C ALA A 73 -8.54 -4.01 16.82
N PHE A 74 -7.49 -4.38 16.09
CA PHE A 74 -7.32 -4.01 14.68
C PHE A 74 -8.35 -4.69 13.77
N ASP A 75 -8.66 -5.97 13.99
CA ASP A 75 -9.69 -6.68 13.22
C ASP A 75 -11.06 -5.98 13.34
N GLN A 76 -11.44 -5.58 14.56
CA GLN A 76 -12.68 -4.85 14.80
C GLN A 76 -12.65 -3.46 14.16
N LEU A 77 -11.52 -2.74 14.26
CA LEU A 77 -11.36 -1.43 13.64
C LEU A 77 -11.50 -1.50 12.11
N LEU A 78 -10.80 -2.44 11.49
CA LEU A 78 -10.79 -2.65 10.03
C LEU A 78 -12.16 -3.07 9.50
N ALA A 79 -12.97 -3.76 10.31
CA ALA A 79 -14.35 -4.12 9.99
C ALA A 79 -15.36 -2.97 10.18
N SER A 80 -14.98 -1.85 10.80
CA SER A 80 -15.91 -0.76 11.12
C SER A 80 -16.16 0.17 9.93
N GLU A 81 -17.43 0.54 9.73
CA GLU A 81 -17.82 1.50 8.68
C GLU A 81 -17.22 2.89 8.90
N ASP A 82 -17.08 3.31 10.16
CA ASP A 82 -16.51 4.63 10.47
C ASP A 82 -15.03 4.69 10.10
N PHE A 83 -14.28 3.60 10.32
CA PHE A 83 -12.91 3.52 9.84
C PHE A 83 -12.86 3.47 8.31
N ALA A 84 -13.77 2.74 7.65
CA ALA A 84 -13.84 2.72 6.18
C ALA A 84 -14.05 4.14 5.61
N LYS A 85 -14.96 4.93 6.19
CA LYS A 85 -15.18 6.34 5.81
C LYS A 85 -13.93 7.19 6.03
N LEU A 86 -13.26 7.05 7.18
CA LEU A 86 -12.03 7.80 7.48
C LEU A 86 -10.87 7.42 6.54
N ARG A 87 -10.81 6.14 6.14
CA ARG A 87 -9.81 5.63 5.19
C ARG A 87 -10.05 6.23 3.80
N ASP A 88 -11.30 6.22 3.32
CA ASP A 88 -11.67 6.78 2.01
C ASP A 88 -11.44 8.30 1.96
N GLN A 89 -11.77 9.04 3.03
CA GLN A 89 -11.52 10.49 3.13
C GLN A 89 -10.03 10.88 3.04
N ARG A 90 -9.12 9.92 3.25
CA ARG A 90 -7.67 10.11 3.16
C ARG A 90 -7.07 9.49 1.91
N GLU A 91 -7.91 9.07 0.96
CA GLU A 91 -7.50 8.45 -0.31
C GLU A 91 -6.60 7.22 -0.08
N LEU A 92 -6.86 6.49 1.02
CA LEU A 92 -6.20 5.23 1.33
C LEU A 92 -7.04 4.08 0.79
N PHE A 93 -6.50 3.21 -0.04
CA PHE A 93 -7.25 2.09 -0.58
C PHE A 93 -7.34 0.91 0.42
N PRO A 94 -8.40 0.08 0.35
CA PRO A 94 -8.51 -1.06 1.25
C PRO A 94 -7.41 -2.07 0.96
N PHE A 95 -6.53 -2.26 1.93
CA PHE A 95 -5.51 -3.32 1.91
C PHE A 95 -5.26 -3.74 3.37
N ALA A 96 -6.18 -4.55 3.88
CA ALA A 96 -6.30 -4.88 5.29
C ALA A 96 -5.78 -6.29 5.55
N MET A 97 -4.74 -6.40 6.38
CA MET A 97 -4.16 -7.66 6.82
C MET A 97 -3.77 -7.52 8.29
N THR A 98 -3.95 -8.58 9.08
CA THR A 98 -3.47 -8.65 10.47
C THR A 98 -2.89 -10.03 10.73
N GLY A 99 -2.23 -10.21 11.88
CA GLY A 99 -1.80 -11.54 12.30
C GLY A 99 -0.76 -12.18 11.36
N GLU A 100 -0.95 -13.47 11.10
CA GLU A 100 -0.10 -14.28 10.23
C GLU A 100 -0.10 -13.82 8.77
N GLU A 101 -1.22 -13.30 8.28
CA GLU A 101 -1.33 -12.79 6.90
C GLU A 101 -0.39 -11.60 6.70
N LEU A 102 -0.43 -10.64 7.64
CA LEU A 102 0.47 -9.49 7.61
C LEU A 102 1.93 -9.90 7.77
N ASP A 103 2.23 -10.82 8.69
CA ASP A 103 3.59 -11.33 8.89
C ASP A 103 4.15 -12.01 7.62
N GLY A 104 3.34 -12.87 6.98
CA GLY A 104 3.69 -13.53 5.74
C GLY A 104 3.94 -12.53 4.60
N TYR A 105 3.05 -11.55 4.44
CA TYR A 105 3.21 -10.48 3.46
C TYR A 105 4.51 -9.70 3.68
N VAL A 106 4.79 -9.25 4.90
CA VAL A 106 5.99 -8.47 5.21
C VAL A 106 7.26 -9.27 4.96
N LYS A 107 7.29 -10.55 5.36
CA LYS A 107 8.43 -11.43 5.09
C LYS A 107 8.67 -11.61 3.59
N GLN A 108 7.61 -11.78 2.81
CA GLN A 108 7.71 -11.87 1.36
C GLN A 108 8.25 -10.57 0.75
N GLN A 109 7.73 -9.41 1.15
CA GLN A 109 8.21 -8.11 0.65
C GLN A 109 9.69 -7.87 0.98
N VAL A 110 10.13 -8.20 2.21
CA VAL A 110 11.55 -8.09 2.59
C VAL A 110 12.43 -8.96 1.71
N GLN A 111 12.02 -10.19 1.39
CA GLN A 111 12.80 -11.05 0.48
C GLN A 111 12.85 -10.48 -0.94
N GLN A 112 11.72 -10.02 -1.47
CA GLN A 112 11.63 -9.41 -2.79
C GLN A 112 12.54 -8.18 -2.90
N TYR A 113 12.46 -7.25 -1.94
CA TYR A 113 13.31 -6.06 -1.94
C TYR A 113 14.79 -6.39 -1.76
N LYS A 114 15.13 -7.40 -0.95
CA LYS A 114 16.51 -7.86 -0.81
C LYS A 114 17.05 -8.42 -2.13
N GLN A 115 16.23 -9.14 -2.90
CA GLN A 115 16.62 -9.62 -4.22
C GLN A 115 16.82 -8.47 -5.20
N LEU A 116 15.86 -7.53 -5.28
CA LEU A 116 16.00 -6.34 -6.13
C LEU A 116 17.25 -5.52 -5.79
N ALA A 117 17.52 -5.32 -4.49
CA ALA A 117 18.70 -4.58 -4.06
C ALA A 117 20.00 -5.26 -4.47
N LYS A 118 20.05 -6.60 -4.52
CA LYS A 118 21.19 -7.35 -5.06
C LYS A 118 21.29 -7.20 -6.57
N ASP A 119 20.18 -7.38 -7.28
CA ASP A 119 20.13 -7.29 -8.75
C ASP A 119 20.54 -5.89 -9.25
N PHE A 120 20.24 -4.85 -8.46
CA PHE A 120 20.65 -3.47 -8.72
C PHE A 120 22.04 -3.11 -8.15
N GLY A 121 22.73 -4.05 -7.50
CA GLY A 121 24.07 -3.83 -6.95
C GLY A 121 24.13 -2.88 -5.76
N LEU A 122 23.02 -2.67 -5.05
CA LEU A 122 22.94 -1.82 -3.86
C LEU A 122 23.46 -2.52 -2.61
N ILE A 123 23.43 -3.86 -2.59
CA ILE A 123 23.93 -4.72 -1.52
C ILE A 123 24.63 -5.96 -2.10
N GLN A 124 25.55 -6.56 -1.34
CA GLN A 124 26.23 -7.82 -1.67
C GLN A 124 25.54 -9.02 -0.98
#